data_AF-A0A3P6FLG7-F1
#
_entry.id   AF-A0A3P6FLG7-F1
#
_cell.length_a   1.000
_cell.length_b   1.000
_cell.length_c   1.000
_cell.angle_alpha   90.00
_cell.angle_beta   90.00
_cell.angle_gamma   90.00
#
_symmetry.space_group_name_H-M   'P 1'
#
loop_
_entity.id
_entity.type
_entity.pdbx_description
1 polymer ?
#
loop_
_entity_poly.entity_id
_entity_poly.type
_entity_poly.pdbx_seq_one_letter_code
_entity_poly.pdbx_strand_id
1 'polypeptide(L)'
;MMSDFPPDLVEEILSRVPATSLKRLRSSCKRWNSLFKDHRFAEKHFHKAPRESHLIMLNEFMFCPMNVNLNVFPPSVEFKDEVSLKDFHSNESEEVYISDCFYCDGLLLCTDTYDRLVVWNPCLGETRWIQCEHGYVRYSVFALGYANTTSGRSYKIIMCYRTVVKIYEFGSGSWKVLDDVTLDQVPNGCVSIKGNTYWTNSYIKDDFLFCFDFTKERELNA
;
A
#
# COMPACT_ATOMS: atom_id res chain seq x y z
N MET A 1 -7.97 18.96 28.68
CA MET A 1 -9.33 18.88 28.09
C MET A 1 -9.70 17.48 27.56
N MET A 2 -8.79 16.67 27.00
CA MET A 2 -9.09 15.24 26.72
C MET A 2 -8.60 14.27 27.82
N SER A 3 -7.94 14.79 28.85
CA SER A 3 -7.43 14.05 30.01
C SER A 3 -8.50 13.60 31.01
N ASP A 4 -9.71 14.15 30.90
CA ASP A 4 -10.78 14.00 31.89
C ASP A 4 -11.82 12.95 31.46
N PHE A 5 -11.65 12.35 30.28
CA PHE A 5 -12.51 11.30 29.75
C PHE A 5 -11.92 9.90 30.01
N PRO A 6 -12.77 8.87 30.22
CA PRO A 6 -12.31 7.49 30.28
C PRO A 6 -11.54 7.09 29.01
N PRO A 7 -10.45 6.31 29.12
CA PRO A 7 -9.64 5.88 27.97
C PRO A 7 -10.46 5.28 26.83
N ASP A 8 -11.43 4.43 27.16
CA ASP A 8 -12.27 3.73 26.18
C ASP A 8 -13.15 4.68 25.38
N LEU A 9 -13.66 5.75 26.02
CA LEU A 9 -14.48 6.75 25.35
C LEU A 9 -13.63 7.58 24.40
N VAL A 10 -12.41 7.94 24.81
CA VAL A 10 -11.49 8.67 23.94
C VAL A 10 -11.09 7.83 22.73
N GLU A 11 -10.78 6.55 22.94
CA GLU A 11 -10.52 5.62 21.85
C GLU A 11 -11.71 5.53 20.88
N GLU A 12 -12.93 5.44 21.42
CA GLU A 12 -14.15 5.37 20.63
C GLU A 12 -14.41 6.64 19.80
N ILE A 13 -14.07 7.83 20.33
CA ILE A 13 -14.10 9.09 19.59
C ILE A 13 -13.04 9.08 18.49
N LEU A 14 -11.78 8.79 18.84
CA LEU A 14 -10.66 8.81 17.88
C LEU A 14 -10.82 7.78 16.77
N SER A 15 -11.49 6.65 17.03
CA SER A 15 -11.79 5.64 16.01
C SER A 15 -12.71 6.14 14.87
N ARG A 16 -13.42 7.26 15.08
CA ARG A 16 -14.28 7.91 14.08
C ARG A 16 -13.68 9.17 13.47
N VAL A 17 -12.48 9.58 13.91
CA VAL A 17 -11.81 10.77 13.38
C VAL A 17 -11.08 10.38 12.08
N PRO A 18 -11.08 11.21 11.03
CA PRO A 18 -10.36 10.89 9.81
C PRO A 18 -8.86 10.66 10.01
N ALA A 19 -8.27 9.75 9.22
CA ALA A 19 -6.86 9.34 9.35
C ALA A 19 -5.88 10.52 9.24
N THR A 20 -6.19 11.51 8.40
CA THR A 20 -5.43 12.76 8.24
C THR A 20 -5.29 13.57 9.52
N SER A 21 -6.39 13.69 10.25
CA SER A 21 -6.46 14.42 11.50
C SER A 21 -5.70 13.66 12.59
N LEU A 22 -5.81 12.32 12.61
CA LEU A 22 -5.02 11.47 13.50
C LEU A 22 -3.51 11.58 13.24
N LYS A 23 -3.08 11.68 11.96
CA LYS A 23 -1.66 11.89 11.59
C LYS A 23 -1.07 13.11 12.30
N ARG A 24 -1.82 14.22 12.36
CA ARG A 24 -1.42 15.45 13.06
C ARG A 24 -1.39 15.27 14.58
N LEU A 25 -2.33 14.52 15.14
CA LEU A 25 -2.36 14.22 16.57
C LEU A 25 -1.19 13.33 17.01
N ARG A 26 -0.70 12.46 16.12
CA ARG A 26 0.42 11.54 16.41
C ARG A 26 1.67 12.26 16.90
N SER A 27 1.99 13.42 16.33
CA SER A 27 3.19 14.21 16.70
C SER A 27 3.02 14.99 18.01
N SER A 28 1.79 15.12 18.53
CA SER A 28 1.52 15.96 19.71
C SER A 28 1.84 15.28 21.04
N CYS A 29 1.66 13.96 21.18
CA CYS A 29 2.03 13.26 22.41
C CYS A 29 2.29 11.74 22.23
N LYS A 30 3.12 11.17 23.13
CA LYS A 30 3.48 9.74 23.14
C LYS A 30 2.27 8.82 23.31
N ARG A 31 1.26 9.23 24.06
CA ARG A 31 0.04 8.45 24.29
C ARG A 31 -0.73 8.23 23.00
N TRP A 32 -0.95 9.28 22.21
CA TRP A 32 -1.60 9.17 20.89
C TRP A 32 -0.77 8.33 19.93
N ASN A 33 0.55 8.57 19.89
CA ASN A 33 1.44 7.78 19.06
C ASN A 33 1.41 6.28 19.40
N SER A 34 1.33 5.93 20.69
CA SER A 34 1.20 4.53 21.12
C SER A 34 -0.16 3.95 20.74
N LEU A 35 -1.25 4.71 20.93
CA LEU A 35 -2.60 4.25 20.60
C LEU A 35 -2.75 3.97 19.10
N PHE A 36 -2.21 4.85 18.25
CA PHE A 36 -2.33 4.70 16.80
C PHE A 36 -1.47 3.56 16.22
N LYS A 37 -0.53 3.03 17.01
CA LYS A 37 0.24 1.83 16.68
C LYS A 37 -0.40 0.55 17.21
N ASP A 38 -1.40 0.66 18.09
CA ASP A 38 -2.11 -0.50 18.59
C ASP A 38 -2.96 -1.12 17.48
N HIS A 39 -2.81 -2.44 17.29
CA HIS A 39 -3.50 -3.17 16.23
C HIS A 39 -5.03 -3.09 16.38
N ARG A 40 -5.56 -3.20 17.61
CA ARG A 40 -7.01 -3.20 17.84
C ARG A 40 -7.59 -1.84 17.52
N PHE A 41 -6.90 -0.77 17.89
CA PHE A 41 -7.28 0.57 17.49
C PHE A 41 -7.24 0.75 15.97
N ALA A 42 -6.16 0.32 15.31
CA ALA A 42 -6.01 0.44 13.86
C ALA A 42 -7.14 -0.27 13.10
N GLU A 43 -7.50 -1.49 13.51
CA GLU A 43 -8.61 -2.25 12.93
C GLU A 43 -9.95 -1.55 13.17
N LYS A 44 -10.21 -1.13 14.41
CA LYS A 44 -11.43 -0.40 14.78
C LYS A 44 -11.57 0.91 14.00
N HIS A 45 -10.48 1.66 13.86
CA HIS A 45 -10.41 2.90 13.09
C HIS A 45 -10.64 2.65 11.60
N PHE A 46 -10.02 1.61 11.02
CA PHE A 46 -10.21 1.24 9.61
C PHE A 46 -11.69 1.01 9.27
N HIS A 47 -12.47 0.44 10.18
CA HIS A 47 -13.90 0.18 9.99
C HIS A 47 -14.82 1.37 10.30
N LYS A 48 -14.46 2.22 11.26
CA LYS A 48 -15.34 3.29 11.77
C LYS A 48 -15.02 4.67 11.22
N ALA A 49 -13.80 4.91 10.75
CA ALA A 49 -13.38 6.21 10.29
C ALA A 49 -14.10 6.59 8.99
N PRO A 50 -14.42 7.88 8.80
CA PRO A 50 -14.92 8.36 7.53
C PRO A 50 -13.89 8.10 6.44
N ARG A 51 -14.35 7.59 5.29
CA ARG A 51 -13.51 7.42 4.10
C ARG A 51 -13.25 8.80 3.49
N GLU A 52 -12.07 9.35 3.75
CA GLU A 52 -11.58 10.54 3.06
C GLU A 52 -10.77 10.13 1.84
N SER A 53 -11.20 10.53 0.65
CA SER A 53 -10.45 10.34 -0.58
C SER A 53 -9.15 11.15 -0.54
N HIS A 54 -8.03 10.44 -0.39
CA HIS A 54 -6.69 11.00 -0.52
C HIS A 54 -6.16 10.68 -1.90
N LEU A 55 -6.22 11.66 -2.79
CA LEU A 55 -5.71 11.52 -4.15
C LEU A 55 -4.21 11.83 -4.14
N ILE A 56 -3.44 10.92 -4.72
CA ILE A 56 -1.99 11.04 -4.92
C ILE A 56 -1.76 10.66 -6.36
N MET A 57 -1.15 11.54 -7.14
CA MET A 57 -0.70 11.23 -8.49
C MET A 57 0.79 10.97 -8.46
N LEU A 58 1.24 10.06 -9.32
CA LEU A 58 2.63 9.94 -9.69
C LEU A 58 2.85 10.80 -10.95
N ASN A 59 3.58 11.90 -10.83
CA ASN A 59 3.91 12.80 -11.93
C ASN A 59 5.43 13.01 -11.99
N GLU A 60 6.03 12.84 -13.17
CA GLU A 60 7.49 12.98 -13.36
C GLU A 60 8.32 12.24 -12.29
N PHE A 61 7.90 11.02 -11.94
CA PHE A 61 8.51 10.16 -10.93
C PHE A 61 8.37 10.63 -9.47
N MET A 62 7.53 11.62 -9.18
CA MET A 62 7.29 12.16 -7.84
C MET A 62 5.82 12.05 -7.44
N PHE A 63 5.56 11.90 -6.14
CA PHE A 63 4.20 11.88 -5.63
C PHE A 63 3.68 13.29 -5.39
N CYS A 64 2.57 13.63 -6.03
CA CYS A 64 1.88 14.91 -5.88
C CYS A 64 0.52 14.66 -5.21
N PRO A 65 0.35 14.99 -3.92
CA PRO A 65 -0.97 14.92 -3.28
C PRO A 65 -1.91 15.96 -3.88
N MET A 66 -3.18 15.60 -4.05
CA MET A 66 -4.18 16.46 -4.68
C MET A 66 -5.44 16.57 -3.85
N ASN A 67 -6.01 17.78 -3.86
CA ASN A 67 -7.38 18.01 -3.43
C ASN A 67 -8.23 18.23 -4.68
N VAL A 68 -9.30 17.46 -4.81
CA VAL A 68 -10.30 17.66 -5.86
C VAL A 68 -11.59 18.14 -5.22
N ASN A 69 -12.05 19.32 -5.63
CA ASN A 69 -13.33 19.87 -5.19
C ASN A 69 -14.35 19.76 -6.32
N LEU A 70 -15.24 18.78 -6.19
CA LEU A 70 -16.33 18.54 -7.15
C LEU A 70 -17.58 19.38 -6.86
N ASN A 71 -17.61 20.12 -5.74
CA ASN A 71 -18.77 20.91 -5.31
C ASN A 71 -18.76 22.35 -5.88
N VAL A 72 -17.80 22.67 -6.73
CA VAL A 72 -17.65 23.97 -7.39
C VAL A 72 -17.71 23.80 -8.91
N PHE A 73 -18.15 24.84 -9.63
CA PHE A 73 -18.20 24.83 -11.10
C PHE A 73 -17.35 25.98 -11.68
N PRO A 74 -16.34 25.70 -12.52
CA PRO A 74 -15.86 24.35 -12.88
C PRO A 74 -15.24 23.63 -11.66
N PRO A 75 -15.21 22.27 -11.66
CA PRO A 75 -14.49 21.52 -10.63
C PRO A 75 -13.05 22.01 -10.52
N SER A 76 -12.53 22.10 -9.30
CA SER A 76 -11.16 22.55 -9.07
C SER A 76 -10.25 21.41 -8.60
N VAL A 77 -9.00 21.46 -9.04
CA VAL A 77 -7.93 20.57 -8.60
C VAL A 77 -6.80 21.43 -8.06
N GLU A 78 -6.42 21.17 -6.82
CA GLU A 78 -5.29 21.82 -6.16
C GLU A 78 -4.21 20.78 -5.89
N PHE A 79 -3.00 21.08 -6.35
CA PHE A 79 -1.80 20.29 -6.12
C PHE A 79 -1.14 20.79 -4.83
N LYS A 80 -0.74 19.88 -3.96
CA LYS A 80 0.12 20.18 -2.81
C LYS A 80 1.58 19.92 -3.18
N ASP A 81 2.47 20.40 -2.32
CA ASP A 81 3.90 20.17 -2.44
C ASP A 81 4.22 18.68 -2.64
N GLU A 82 5.19 18.44 -3.51
CA GLU A 82 5.67 17.10 -3.85
C GLU A 82 6.20 16.38 -2.61
N VAL A 83 5.94 15.08 -2.55
CA VAL A 83 6.38 14.23 -1.45
C VAL A 83 7.40 13.23 -1.99
N SER A 84 8.66 13.47 -1.65
CA SER A 84 9.71 12.46 -1.84
C SER A 84 9.65 11.41 -0.72
N LEU A 85 9.84 10.15 -1.09
CA LEU A 85 10.15 9.12 -0.10
C LEU A 85 11.59 9.31 0.35
N LYS A 86 11.84 9.12 1.65
CA LYS A 86 13.21 9.12 2.17
C LYS A 86 13.80 7.73 2.04
N ASP A 87 14.99 7.67 1.47
CA ASP A 87 15.84 6.49 1.55
C ASP A 87 16.42 6.36 2.97
N PHE A 88 16.43 5.13 3.49
CA PHE A 88 17.06 4.82 4.78
C PHE A 88 18.48 4.25 4.62
N HIS A 89 18.88 3.89 3.40
CA HIS A 89 20.17 3.26 3.10
C HIS A 89 21.25 4.25 2.64
N SER A 90 20.88 5.46 2.23
CA SER A 90 21.83 6.54 1.93
C SER A 90 22.01 7.45 3.16
N ASN A 91 23.27 7.78 3.47
CA ASN A 91 23.61 8.75 4.51
C ASN A 91 23.30 10.21 4.08
N GLU A 92 22.88 10.41 2.84
CA GLU A 92 22.48 11.70 2.29
C GLU A 92 20.98 11.69 1.98
N SER A 93 20.36 12.85 2.10
CA SER A 93 18.95 13.09 1.79
C SER A 93 18.69 13.06 0.29
N GLU A 94 19.03 11.96 -0.38
CA GLU A 94 18.70 11.77 -1.79
C GLU A 94 17.19 11.56 -1.93
N GLU A 95 16.59 12.35 -2.82
CA GLU A 95 15.20 12.20 -3.20
C GLU A 95 15.01 10.89 -3.97
N VAL A 96 14.00 10.12 -3.58
CA VAL A 96 13.66 8.85 -4.24
C VAL A 96 12.66 9.12 -5.35
N TYR A 97 13.06 8.83 -6.59
CA TYR A 97 12.21 8.89 -7.78
C TYR A 97 11.51 7.55 -8.02
N ILE A 98 10.19 7.57 -8.15
CA ILE A 98 9.32 6.41 -8.27
C ILE A 98 8.99 6.11 -9.73
N SER A 99 9.30 4.91 -10.19
CA SER A 99 9.05 4.46 -11.56
C SER A 99 7.64 3.88 -11.75
N ASP A 100 7.14 3.15 -10.75
CA ASP A 100 5.80 2.54 -10.79
C ASP A 100 5.20 2.41 -9.38
N CYS A 101 3.89 2.32 -9.29
CA CYS A 101 3.19 2.10 -8.03
C CYS A 101 1.91 1.28 -8.17
N PHE A 102 1.64 0.45 -7.16
CA PHE A 102 0.47 -0.40 -7.05
C PHE A 102 -0.27 -0.14 -5.74
N TYR A 103 -1.57 0.16 -5.82
CA TYR A 103 -2.40 0.46 -4.66
C TYR A 103 -3.11 -0.78 -4.09
N CYS A 104 -3.04 -0.96 -2.77
CA CYS A 104 -3.84 -1.94 -2.03
C CYS A 104 -4.25 -1.37 -0.66
N ASP A 105 -5.55 -1.13 -0.48
CA ASP A 105 -6.17 -0.95 0.85
C ASP A 105 -5.54 0.15 1.72
N GLY A 106 -5.13 1.26 1.10
CA GLY A 106 -4.48 2.39 1.78
C GLY A 106 -2.95 2.33 1.79
N LEU A 107 -2.35 1.26 1.27
CA LEU A 107 -0.91 1.13 1.05
C LEU A 107 -0.58 1.26 -0.44
N LEU A 108 0.61 1.79 -0.71
CA LEU A 108 1.22 1.84 -2.03
C LEU A 108 2.46 0.94 -2.02
N LEU A 109 2.57 0.04 -2.99
CA LEU A 109 3.79 -0.68 -3.30
C LEU A 109 4.44 0.02 -4.47
N CYS A 110 5.65 0.55 -4.28
CA CYS A 110 6.34 1.36 -5.28
C CYS A 110 7.67 0.73 -5.67
N THR A 111 8.02 0.88 -6.93
CA THR A 111 9.37 0.61 -7.44
C THR A 111 10.01 1.95 -7.75
N ASP A 112 11.27 2.14 -7.38
CA ASP A 112 12.02 3.35 -7.71
C ASP A 112 12.76 3.22 -9.05
N THR A 113 13.45 4.28 -9.48
CA THR A 113 14.23 4.29 -10.74
C THR A 113 15.50 3.42 -10.68
N TYR A 114 15.87 2.93 -9.50
CA TYR A 114 16.99 2.01 -9.26
C TYR A 114 16.54 0.56 -9.08
N ASP A 115 15.29 0.23 -9.45
CA ASP A 115 14.70 -1.09 -9.29
C ASP A 115 14.73 -1.57 -7.81
N ARG A 116 14.45 -0.65 -6.87
CA ARG A 116 14.28 -0.96 -5.43
C ARG A 116 12.80 -0.90 -5.07
N LEU A 117 12.40 -1.76 -4.14
CA LEU A 117 11.00 -1.95 -3.77
C LEU A 117 10.70 -1.32 -2.40
N VAL A 118 9.64 -0.53 -2.31
CA VAL A 118 9.21 0.13 -1.07
C VAL A 118 7.71 0.07 -0.91
N VAL A 119 7.25 -0.24 0.30
CA VAL A 119 5.84 -0.13 0.68
C VAL A 119 5.66 1.16 1.45
N TRP A 120 4.75 2.01 1.01
CA TRP A 120 4.45 3.30 1.62
C TRP A 120 3.02 3.34 2.14
N ASN A 121 2.88 3.83 3.37
CA ASN A 121 1.60 4.23 3.97
C ASN A 121 1.52 5.77 3.96
N PRO A 122 0.78 6.39 3.01
CA PRO A 122 0.70 7.84 2.91
C PRO A 122 0.03 8.50 4.13
N CYS A 123 -0.93 7.80 4.76
CA CYS A 123 -1.64 8.29 5.94
C CYS A 123 -0.73 8.40 7.15
N LEU A 124 0.16 7.43 7.38
CA LEU A 124 1.10 7.44 8.50
C LEU A 124 2.45 8.09 8.14
N GLY A 125 2.75 8.25 6.84
CA GLY A 125 4.06 8.65 6.36
C GLY A 125 5.14 7.60 6.63
N GLU A 126 4.75 6.34 6.79
CA GLU A 126 5.66 5.23 7.08
C GLU A 126 6.03 4.52 5.79
N THR A 127 7.32 4.21 5.63
CA THR A 127 7.85 3.43 4.51
C THR A 127 8.54 2.19 5.03
N ARG A 128 8.47 1.10 4.26
CA ARG A 128 9.22 -0.13 4.50
C ARG A 128 9.86 -0.57 3.20
N TRP A 129 11.19 -0.49 3.14
CA TRP A 129 11.98 -1.00 2.04
C TRP A 129 12.04 -2.52 2.10
N ILE A 130 11.96 -3.15 0.94
CA ILE A 130 11.93 -4.60 0.79
C ILE A 130 13.20 -5.02 0.07
N GLN A 131 13.99 -5.85 0.73
CA GLN A 131 15.19 -6.41 0.12
C GLN A 131 14.77 -7.42 -0.96
N CYS A 132 15.21 -7.17 -2.18
CA CYS A 132 15.08 -8.10 -3.30
C CYS A 132 16.45 -8.72 -3.61
N GLU A 133 16.45 -9.94 -4.11
CA GLU A 133 17.64 -10.57 -4.68
C GLU A 133 18.05 -9.82 -5.96
N HIS A 134 19.35 -9.59 -6.14
CA HIS A 134 19.89 -8.81 -7.27
C HIS A 134 19.40 -9.37 -8.62
N GLY A 135 18.88 -8.48 -9.48
CA GLY A 135 18.49 -8.78 -10.85
C GLY A 135 17.03 -9.19 -11.08
N TYR A 136 16.24 -9.44 -10.03
CA TYR A 136 14.83 -9.82 -10.18
C TYR A 136 13.89 -8.63 -10.35
N VAL A 137 14.20 -7.46 -9.80
CA VAL A 137 13.24 -6.33 -9.79
C VAL A 137 13.03 -5.77 -11.20
N ARG A 138 14.12 -5.62 -11.95
CA ARG A 138 14.06 -5.21 -13.35
C ARG A 138 13.27 -6.26 -14.15
N TYR A 139 12.20 -5.84 -14.80
CA TYR A 139 11.25 -6.68 -15.56
C TYR A 139 10.31 -7.58 -14.72
N SER A 140 10.26 -7.41 -13.40
CA SER A 140 9.22 -8.06 -12.59
C SER A 140 7.96 -7.22 -12.51
N VAL A 141 6.82 -7.92 -12.45
CA VAL A 141 5.55 -7.32 -12.03
C VAL A 141 5.38 -7.56 -10.54
N PHE A 142 5.02 -6.50 -9.83
CA PHE A 142 4.74 -6.53 -8.40
C PHE A 142 3.29 -6.22 -8.12
N ALA A 143 2.72 -6.93 -7.15
CA ALA A 143 1.40 -6.63 -6.64
C ALA A 143 1.34 -6.83 -5.12
N LEU A 144 0.52 -6.00 -4.47
CA LEU A 144 0.29 -6.03 -3.04
C LEU A 144 -1.10 -6.59 -2.75
N GLY A 145 -1.19 -7.51 -1.80
CA GLY A 145 -2.47 -8.03 -1.33
C GLY A 145 -2.40 -8.44 0.13
N TYR A 146 -3.47 -9.06 0.62
CA TYR A 146 -3.51 -9.53 2.00
C TYR A 146 -4.43 -10.75 2.17
N ALA A 147 -4.09 -11.55 3.17
CA ALA A 147 -4.99 -12.54 3.74
C ALA A 147 -5.60 -11.99 5.04
N ASN A 148 -6.88 -12.24 5.27
CA ASN A 148 -7.50 -11.96 6.57
C ASN A 148 -7.08 -13.02 7.58
N THR A 149 -6.64 -12.59 8.75
CA THR A 149 -6.24 -13.43 9.89
C THR A 149 -7.05 -13.05 11.12
N THR A 150 -6.95 -13.84 12.20
CA THR A 150 -7.59 -13.51 13.49
C THR A 150 -7.03 -12.24 14.12
N SER A 151 -5.82 -11.83 13.72
CA SER A 151 -5.14 -10.62 14.18
C SER A 151 -5.10 -9.56 13.08
N GLY A 152 -6.15 -9.44 12.27
CA GLY A 152 -6.25 -8.46 11.19
C GLY A 152 -5.67 -8.92 9.86
N ARG A 153 -5.12 -7.99 9.07
CA ARG A 153 -4.64 -8.27 7.70
C ARG A 153 -3.16 -8.64 7.69
N SER A 154 -2.86 -9.79 7.10
CA SER A 154 -1.49 -10.19 6.76
C SER A 154 -1.19 -9.82 5.32
N TYR A 155 -0.59 -8.65 5.13
CA TYR A 155 -0.15 -8.20 3.80
C TYR A 155 0.98 -9.08 3.27
N LYS A 156 1.03 -9.22 1.94
CA LYS A 156 2.02 -9.99 1.19
C LYS A 156 2.27 -9.31 -0.15
N ILE A 157 3.48 -9.45 -0.69
CA ILE A 157 3.81 -8.97 -2.04
C ILE A 157 4.00 -10.18 -2.94
N ILE A 158 3.38 -10.18 -4.12
CA ILE A 158 3.72 -11.13 -5.17
C ILE A 158 4.69 -10.45 -6.15
N MET A 159 5.71 -11.20 -6.56
CA MET A 159 6.64 -10.84 -7.62
C MET A 159 6.57 -11.90 -8.71
N CYS A 160 6.32 -11.44 -9.93
CA CYS A 160 6.23 -12.30 -11.11
C CYS A 160 7.37 -11.94 -12.06
N TYR A 161 8.32 -12.86 -12.23
CA TYR A 161 9.44 -12.71 -13.15
C TYR A 161 9.47 -13.88 -14.13
N ARG A 162 9.06 -13.63 -15.38
CA ARG A 162 8.91 -14.68 -16.40
C ARG A 162 7.99 -15.78 -15.87
N THR A 163 8.47 -17.00 -15.68
CA THR A 163 7.72 -18.15 -15.13
C THR A 163 7.90 -18.33 -13.62
N VAL A 164 8.69 -17.49 -12.96
CA VAL A 164 8.98 -17.60 -11.53
C VAL A 164 8.06 -16.67 -10.77
N VAL A 165 7.28 -17.24 -9.86
CA VAL A 165 6.43 -16.51 -8.93
C VAL A 165 7.03 -16.62 -7.53
N LYS A 166 7.28 -15.48 -6.89
CA LYS A 166 7.67 -15.42 -5.49
C LYS A 166 6.66 -14.61 -4.70
N ILE A 167 6.47 -15.00 -3.44
CA ILE A 167 5.67 -14.26 -2.48
C ILE A 167 6.55 -13.81 -1.32
N TYR A 168 6.42 -12.55 -0.93
CA TYR A 168 7.08 -11.97 0.24
C TYR A 168 6.09 -11.91 1.39
N GLU A 169 6.52 -12.44 2.53
CA GLU A 169 5.76 -12.37 3.77
C GLU A 169 6.36 -11.33 4.70
N PHE A 170 5.57 -10.34 5.11
CA PHE A 170 6.05 -9.26 5.99
C PHE A 170 6.38 -9.73 7.40
N GLY A 171 5.75 -10.81 7.85
CA GLY A 171 5.95 -11.40 9.17
C GLY A 171 7.32 -12.06 9.32
N SER A 172 7.77 -12.81 8.31
CA SER A 172 9.11 -13.41 8.28
C SER A 172 10.16 -12.45 7.68
N GLY A 173 9.74 -11.50 6.86
CA GLY A 173 10.65 -10.63 6.11
C GLY A 173 11.39 -11.36 4.99
N SER A 174 10.80 -12.42 4.44
CA SER A 174 11.45 -13.31 3.47
C SER A 174 10.60 -13.58 2.24
N TRP A 175 11.28 -13.88 1.13
CA TRP A 175 10.66 -14.38 -0.10
C TRP A 175 10.55 -15.91 -0.07
N LYS A 176 9.46 -16.43 -0.63
CA LYS A 176 9.20 -17.86 -0.85
C LYS A 176 8.81 -18.05 -2.31
N VAL A 177 9.33 -19.09 -2.95
CA VAL A 177 8.95 -19.47 -4.32
C VAL A 177 7.61 -20.22 -4.28
N LEU A 178 6.73 -19.92 -5.24
CA LEU A 178 5.46 -20.63 -5.43
C LEU A 178 5.57 -21.54 -6.66
N ASP A 179 5.91 -22.81 -6.44
CA ASP A 179 6.15 -23.77 -7.53
C ASP A 179 4.86 -24.18 -8.27
N ASP A 180 3.70 -24.09 -7.61
CA ASP A 180 2.39 -24.48 -8.18
C ASP A 180 1.71 -23.37 -8.99
N VAL A 181 2.35 -22.19 -9.12
CA VAL A 181 1.80 -21.04 -9.83
C VAL A 181 2.64 -20.75 -11.06
N THR A 182 2.19 -21.24 -12.21
CA THR A 182 2.78 -20.88 -13.51
C THR A 182 1.98 -19.75 -14.12
N LEU A 183 2.53 -18.54 -14.05
CA LEU A 183 2.08 -17.48 -14.92
C LEU A 183 2.65 -17.73 -16.31
N ASP A 184 1.79 -18.17 -17.22
CA ASP A 184 2.19 -18.39 -18.61
C ASP A 184 2.67 -17.08 -19.27
N GLN A 185 2.24 -15.92 -18.76
CA GLN A 185 2.56 -14.61 -19.32
C GLN A 185 2.62 -13.50 -18.25
N VAL A 186 3.30 -12.40 -18.60
CA VAL A 186 3.49 -11.24 -17.73
C VAL A 186 2.17 -10.48 -17.59
N PRO A 187 1.67 -10.24 -16.37
CA PRO A 187 0.45 -9.45 -16.15
C PRO A 187 0.56 -8.05 -16.77
N ASN A 188 -0.51 -7.58 -17.43
CA ASN A 188 -0.61 -6.18 -17.87
C ASN A 188 -1.76 -5.51 -17.12
N GLY A 189 -1.48 -4.41 -16.41
CA GLY A 189 -2.47 -3.73 -15.59
C GLY A 189 -2.95 -4.58 -14.42
N CYS A 190 -2.61 -4.19 -13.20
CA CYS A 190 -2.99 -4.91 -12.00
C CYS A 190 -3.89 -4.03 -11.13
N VAL A 191 -4.92 -4.62 -10.50
CA VAL A 191 -5.75 -3.94 -9.49
C VAL A 191 -5.96 -4.85 -8.28
N SER A 192 -5.97 -4.27 -7.08
CA SER A 192 -6.31 -5.01 -5.85
C SER A 192 -7.76 -4.76 -5.47
N ILE A 193 -8.53 -5.85 -5.30
CA ILE A 193 -9.92 -5.83 -4.84
C ILE A 193 -10.05 -6.81 -3.66
N LYS A 194 -10.50 -6.29 -2.51
CA LYS A 194 -10.72 -7.09 -1.27
C LYS A 194 -9.51 -7.94 -0.84
N GLY A 195 -8.31 -7.45 -1.10
CA GLY A 195 -7.05 -8.11 -0.72
C GLY A 195 -6.48 -9.07 -1.76
N ASN A 196 -7.23 -9.37 -2.82
CA ASN A 196 -6.74 -10.16 -3.95
C ASN A 196 -6.39 -9.26 -5.13
N THR A 197 -5.40 -9.69 -5.91
CA THR A 197 -4.97 -8.96 -7.11
C THR A 197 -5.57 -9.58 -8.34
N TYR A 198 -6.08 -8.73 -9.21
CA TYR A 198 -6.60 -9.08 -10.52
C TYR A 198 -5.74 -8.46 -11.60
N TRP A 199 -5.48 -9.19 -12.66
CA TRP A 199 -4.74 -8.69 -13.82
C TRP A 199 -5.27 -9.26 -15.11
N THR A 200 -5.09 -8.51 -16.19
CA THR A 200 -5.40 -8.96 -17.54
C THR A 200 -4.14 -9.39 -18.26
N ASN A 201 -4.32 -10.18 -19.31
CA ASN A 201 -3.25 -10.59 -20.20
C ASN A 201 -3.33 -9.81 -21.51
N SER A 202 -2.23 -9.17 -21.92
CA SER A 202 -2.19 -8.32 -23.12
C SER A 202 -2.06 -9.06 -24.45
N TYR A 203 -1.77 -10.37 -24.46
CA TYR A 203 -1.39 -11.07 -25.70
C TYR A 203 -2.40 -12.11 -26.21
N ILE A 204 -3.45 -12.42 -25.44
CA ILE A 204 -4.50 -13.35 -25.87
C ILE A 204 -5.61 -12.53 -26.51
N LYS A 205 -6.14 -13.00 -27.66
CA LYS A 205 -7.32 -12.40 -28.31
C LYS A 205 -8.60 -12.47 -27.47
N ASP A 206 -8.56 -13.24 -26.39
CA ASP A 206 -9.60 -13.41 -25.40
C ASP A 206 -9.15 -12.74 -24.10
N ASP A 207 -9.90 -11.73 -23.65
CA ASP A 207 -9.63 -10.98 -22.43
C ASP A 207 -9.90 -11.86 -21.19
N PHE A 208 -8.92 -12.68 -20.81
CA PHE A 208 -8.98 -13.43 -19.55
C PHE A 208 -8.56 -12.54 -18.38
N LEU A 209 -9.42 -12.49 -17.36
CA LEU A 209 -9.12 -11.88 -16.06
C LEU A 209 -8.63 -12.97 -15.12
N PHE A 210 -7.44 -12.78 -14.59
CA PHE A 210 -6.86 -13.67 -13.60
C PHE A 210 -6.94 -13.04 -12.22
N CYS A 211 -7.04 -13.88 -11.19
CA CYS A 211 -7.08 -13.48 -9.80
C CYS A 211 -6.06 -14.26 -9.00
N PHE A 212 -5.17 -13.58 -8.30
CA PHE A 212 -4.32 -14.20 -7.30
C PHE A 212 -4.94 -14.07 -5.91
N ASP A 213 -5.25 -15.23 -5.32
CA ASP A 213 -5.81 -15.35 -3.98
C ASP A 213 -4.66 -15.41 -2.96
N PHE A 214 -4.43 -14.32 -2.23
CA PHE A 214 -3.35 -14.24 -1.23
C PHE A 214 -3.59 -15.09 0.01
N THR A 215 -4.83 -15.53 0.23
CA THR A 215 -5.19 -16.45 1.32
C THR A 215 -4.82 -17.87 0.96
N LYS A 216 -5.02 -18.27 -0.30
CA LYS A 216 -4.69 -19.62 -0.80
C LYS A 216 -3.33 -19.72 -1.49
N GLU A 217 -2.67 -18.59 -1.73
CA GLU A 217 -1.40 -18.48 -2.46
C GLU A 217 -1.45 -19.13 -3.85
N ARG A 218 -2.54 -18.91 -4.59
CA ARG A 218 -2.73 -19.51 -5.92
C ARG A 218 -3.53 -18.62 -6.85
N GLU A 219 -3.32 -18.83 -8.14
CA GLU A 219 -4.10 -18.21 -9.19
C GLU A 219 -5.46 -18.91 -9.39
N LEU A 220 -6.46 -18.11 -9.75
CA LEU A 220 -7.83 -18.51 -10.04
C LEU A 220 -8.26 -17.82 -11.34
N ASN A 221 -9.00 -18.53 -12.18
CA ASN A 221 -9.72 -17.91 -13.30
C ASN A 221 -10.93 -17.16 -12.73
N ALA A 222 -11.03 -15.86 -13.03
CA ALA A 222 -12.10 -15.00 -12.53
C ALA A 222 -13.34 -15.03 -13.43
#